data_AF-A0A9D4G4N3-F1
#
_entry.id   AF-A0A9D4G4N3-F1
#
_cell.length_a   1.000
_cell.length_b   1.000
_cell.length_c   1.000
_cell.angle_alpha   90.00
_cell.angle_beta   90.00
_cell.angle_gamma   90.00
#
_symmetry.space_group_name_H-M   'P 1'
#
loop_
_entity.id
_entity.type
_entity.pdbx_description
1 polymer ?
#
loop_
_entity_poly.entity_id
_entity_poly.type
_entity_poly.pdbx_seq_one_letter_code
_entity_poly.pdbx_strand_id
1 'polypeptide(L)'
;MSREIIHNKFTLADRPFICEGQLGLPTGTLVVESDFEDEFKVFLTLDNPNNTIGFIFKNETISETCGMYQKLYFAFHKANDSMNLRRFRCSIRPALGLIGSDVKLSDEGVIKVIPSTYVINSIFLPTILKDIGPVMHVSHLT
;
A
#
# COMPACT_ATOMS: atom_id res chain seq x y z
N MET A 1 3.28 4.19 8.19
CA MET A 1 3.03 5.36 7.30
C MET A 1 1.67 5.19 6.61
N SER A 2 0.86 6.24 6.54
CA SER A 2 -0.40 6.23 5.79
C SER A 2 -0.13 6.37 4.29
N ARG A 3 -0.87 5.64 3.44
CA ARG A 3 -0.76 5.80 1.97
C ARG A 3 -2.04 6.36 1.39
N GLU A 4 -1.84 7.27 0.45
CA GLU A 4 -2.91 7.89 -0.34
C GLU A 4 -3.17 7.08 -1.62
N ILE A 5 -4.44 6.76 -1.82
CA ILE A 5 -4.96 5.98 -2.94
C ILE A 5 -6.05 6.79 -3.62
N ILE A 6 -6.08 6.80 -4.94
CA ILE A 6 -7.11 7.50 -5.67
C ILE A 6 -8.31 6.58 -5.89
N HIS A 7 -9.50 7.05 -5.53
CA HIS A 7 -10.74 6.29 -5.66
C HIS A 7 -10.94 5.86 -7.12
N ASN A 8 -11.08 4.55 -7.34
CA ASN A 8 -11.31 3.92 -8.65
C ASN A 8 -10.23 4.24 -9.71
N LYS A 9 -9.04 4.69 -9.31
CA LYS A 9 -7.92 4.97 -10.21
C LYS A 9 -6.65 4.30 -9.67
N PHE A 10 -5.84 3.74 -10.57
CA PHE A 10 -4.67 2.90 -10.26
C PHE A 10 -5.02 1.51 -9.74
N THR A 11 -4.13 0.54 -9.97
CA THR A 11 -4.14 -0.73 -9.24
C THR A 11 -3.28 -0.56 -8.00
N LEU A 12 -3.60 -1.18 -6.88
CA LEU A 12 -2.78 -0.93 -5.68
C LEU A 12 -1.46 -1.68 -5.68
N ALA A 13 -1.26 -2.55 -6.67
CA ALA A 13 0.06 -3.04 -7.03
C ALA A 13 1.01 -1.88 -7.41
N ASP A 14 0.48 -0.78 -7.95
CA ASP A 14 1.27 0.43 -8.28
C ASP A 14 1.78 1.14 -7.01
N ARG A 15 1.14 0.93 -5.85
CA ARG A 15 1.50 1.55 -4.57
C ARG A 15 1.46 0.54 -3.42
N PRO A 16 2.39 -0.44 -3.40
CA PRO A 16 2.29 -1.58 -2.51
C PRO A 16 2.66 -1.24 -1.07
N PHE A 17 1.94 -1.82 -0.13
CA PHE A 17 2.32 -1.81 1.28
C PHE A 17 3.34 -2.92 1.54
N ILE A 18 4.19 -2.69 2.53
CA ILE A 18 5.23 -3.64 2.95
C ILE A 18 4.90 -4.05 4.37
N CYS A 19 4.84 -5.36 4.57
CA CYS A 19 4.75 -5.98 5.86
C CYS A 19 6.02 -6.78 6.10
N GLU A 20 6.77 -6.47 7.16
CA GLU A 20 8.07 -7.10 7.37
C GLU A 20 8.40 -7.36 8.83
N GLY A 21 9.23 -8.36 9.10
CA GLY A 21 9.67 -8.67 10.45
C GLY A 21 10.50 -9.95 10.56
N GLN A 22 11.16 -10.09 11.72
CA GLN A 22 11.95 -11.26 12.08
C GLN A 22 11.04 -12.34 12.69
N LEU A 23 10.97 -13.51 12.06
CA LEU A 23 10.11 -14.63 12.43
C LEU A 23 10.60 -15.42 13.66
N GLY A 24 11.82 -15.14 14.12
CA GLY A 24 12.43 -15.79 15.28
C GLY A 24 12.83 -17.25 15.02
N LEU A 25 13.11 -17.97 16.12
CA LEU A 25 13.49 -19.38 16.17
C LEU A 25 12.74 -20.05 17.35
N PRO A 26 11.92 -21.10 17.10
CA PRO A 26 11.51 -21.62 15.79
C PRO A 26 10.75 -20.59 14.95
N THR A 27 10.84 -20.74 13.63
CA THR A 27 10.27 -19.80 12.66
C THR A 27 8.75 -19.71 12.81
N GLY A 28 8.26 -18.52 13.18
CA GLY A 28 6.84 -18.19 13.19
C GLY A 28 6.28 -17.88 11.80
N THR A 29 5.14 -17.19 11.76
CA THR A 29 4.45 -16.79 10.53
C THR A 29 4.12 -15.30 10.56
N LEU A 30 4.47 -14.59 9.50
CA LEU A 30 4.05 -13.21 9.29
C LEU A 30 2.68 -13.19 8.60
N VAL A 31 1.74 -12.44 9.17
CA VAL A 31 0.41 -12.24 8.59
C VAL A 31 0.05 -10.77 8.58
N VAL A 32 -0.74 -10.37 7.58
CA VAL A 32 -1.32 -9.03 7.52
C VAL A 32 -2.68 -9.09 8.21
N GLU A 33 -2.91 -8.20 9.17
CA GLU A 33 -4.21 -8.00 9.82
C GLU A 33 -4.83 -6.69 9.36
N SER A 34 -6.16 -6.61 9.30
CA SER A 34 -6.89 -5.37 9.01
C SER A 34 -8.18 -5.25 9.82
N ASP A 35 -8.68 -4.02 9.96
CA ASP A 35 -9.93 -3.69 10.66
C ASP A 35 -11.12 -3.41 9.74
N PHE A 36 -11.15 -4.04 8.56
CA PHE A 36 -12.26 -3.87 7.61
C PHE A 36 -13.62 -4.28 8.19
N GLU A 37 -13.62 -5.17 9.17
CA GLU A 37 -14.81 -5.64 9.91
C GLU A 37 -14.85 -5.07 11.34
N ASP A 38 -14.35 -3.85 11.53
CA ASP A 38 -14.31 -3.10 12.80
C ASP A 38 -13.42 -3.69 13.92
N GLU A 39 -12.80 -4.84 13.67
CA GLU A 39 -11.80 -5.48 14.53
C GLU A 39 -10.61 -5.98 13.70
N PHE A 40 -9.40 -5.96 14.26
CA PHE A 40 -8.22 -6.51 13.60
C PHE A 40 -8.36 -8.03 13.43
N LYS A 41 -8.55 -8.47 12.19
CA LYS A 41 -8.61 -9.88 11.79
C LYS A 41 -7.52 -10.18 10.77
N VAL A 42 -7.16 -11.47 10.66
CA VAL A 42 -6.22 -11.93 9.64
C VAL A 42 -6.81 -11.63 8.26
N PHE A 43 -6.11 -10.78 7.53
CA PHE A 43 -6.51 -10.28 6.23
C PHE A 43 -5.84 -11.05 5.09
N LEU A 44 -4.51 -11.20 5.17
CA LEU A 44 -3.71 -11.94 4.19
C LEU A 44 -2.65 -12.76 4.88
N THR A 45 -2.42 -13.97 4.37
CA THR A 45 -1.32 -14.86 4.78
C THR A 45 -0.63 -15.40 3.53
N LEU A 46 0.52 -16.08 3.69
CA LEU A 46 1.13 -16.76 2.54
C LEU A 46 0.28 -17.93 2.02
N ASP A 47 -0.45 -18.62 2.89
CA ASP A 47 -1.33 -19.73 2.53
C ASP A 47 -2.63 -19.24 1.87
N ASN A 48 -3.07 -18.03 2.22
CA ASN A 48 -4.21 -17.36 1.61
C ASN A 48 -3.80 -15.95 1.15
N PRO A 49 -3.02 -15.86 0.05
CA PRO A 49 -2.37 -14.62 -0.36
C PRO A 49 -3.31 -13.69 -1.12
N ASN A 50 -4.57 -14.06 -1.36
CA ASN A 50 -5.49 -13.27 -2.15
C ASN A 50 -6.92 -13.46 -1.66
N ASN A 51 -7.65 -12.36 -1.50
CA ASN A 51 -9.07 -12.34 -1.17
C ASN A 51 -9.80 -11.28 -2.02
N THR A 52 -11.09 -11.05 -1.75
CA THR A 52 -11.92 -10.09 -2.50
C THR A 52 -11.41 -8.64 -2.41
N ILE A 53 -10.72 -8.27 -1.34
CA ILE A 53 -10.30 -6.90 -1.05
C ILE A 53 -8.83 -6.69 -1.43
N GLY A 54 -7.93 -7.64 -1.19
CA GLY A 54 -6.51 -7.47 -1.48
C GLY A 54 -5.72 -8.74 -1.67
N PHE A 55 -4.43 -8.57 -1.95
CA PHE A 55 -3.53 -9.65 -2.35
C PHE A 55 -2.06 -9.35 -2.01
N ILE A 56 -1.30 -10.40 -1.76
CA ILE A 56 0.16 -10.43 -1.71
C ILE A 56 0.65 -10.76 -3.12
N PHE A 57 1.48 -9.90 -3.70
CA PHE A 57 2.01 -10.10 -5.07
C PHE A 57 3.50 -10.41 -5.09
N LYS A 58 4.19 -10.21 -3.97
CA LYS A 58 5.60 -10.56 -3.81
C LYS A 58 5.88 -10.88 -2.34
N ASN A 59 6.71 -11.88 -2.11
CA ASN A 59 7.29 -12.19 -0.80
C ASN A 59 8.80 -12.36 -0.93
N GLU A 60 9.53 -11.96 0.10
CA GLU A 60 10.97 -12.16 0.21
C GLU A 60 11.26 -12.77 1.59
N THR A 61 12.04 -13.84 1.63
CA THR A 61 12.48 -14.46 2.88
C THR A 61 14.00 -14.50 2.85
N ILE A 62 14.63 -13.93 3.89
CA ILE A 62 16.07 -13.83 4.05
C ILE A 62 16.44 -14.67 5.26
N SER A 63 17.38 -15.60 5.07
CA SER A 63 17.96 -16.34 6.18
C SER A 63 19.01 -15.47 6.87
N GLU A 64 18.86 -15.27 8.16
CA GLU A 64 19.79 -14.52 9.00
C GLU A 64 20.34 -15.43 10.11
N THR A 65 21.48 -15.04 10.68
CA THR A 65 22.16 -15.81 11.75
C THR A 65 21.26 -16.03 12.97
N CYS A 66 20.26 -15.17 13.19
CA CYS A 66 19.35 -15.20 14.33
C CYS A 66 17.90 -15.56 13.94
N GLY A 67 17.68 -16.18 12.77
CA GLY A 67 16.37 -16.67 12.34
C GLY A 67 16.04 -16.31 10.90
N MET A 68 14.75 -16.23 10.58
CA MET A 68 14.30 -15.81 9.24
C MET A 68 13.71 -14.42 9.30
N TYR A 69 14.09 -13.57 8.38
CA TYR A 69 13.45 -12.28 8.15
C TYR A 69 12.54 -12.39 6.93
N GLN A 70 11.32 -11.87 7.01
CA GLN A 70 10.36 -11.94 5.92
C GLN A 70 9.77 -10.58 5.57
N LYS A 71 9.60 -10.33 4.27
CA LYS A 71 8.87 -9.19 3.70
C LYS A 71 7.71 -9.70 2.84
N LEU A 72 6.53 -9.15 3.04
CA LEU A 72 5.35 -9.35 2.21
C LEU A 72 4.97 -8.01 1.57
N TYR A 73 4.93 -7.99 0.25
CA TYR A 73 4.43 -6.84 -0.50
C TYR A 73 2.99 -7.13 -0.88
N PHE A 74 2.08 -6.29 -0.39
CA PHE A 74 0.65 -6.47 -0.58
C PHE A 74 -0.04 -5.20 -1.07
N ALA A 75 -1.19 -5.39 -1.69
CA ALA A 75 -1.98 -4.37 -2.35
C ALA A 75 -3.48 -4.70 -2.20
N PHE A 76 -4.35 -3.75 -2.52
CA PHE A 76 -5.80 -3.98 -2.62
C PHE A 76 -6.29 -4.00 -4.08
N HIS A 77 -7.38 -4.70 -4.39
CA HIS A 77 -7.85 -4.83 -5.79
C HIS A 77 -8.39 -3.53 -6.35
N LYS A 78 -9.28 -2.86 -5.60
CA LYS A 78 -9.84 -1.54 -5.90
C LYS A 78 -10.12 -0.83 -4.58
N ALA A 79 -9.75 0.44 -4.47
CA ALA A 79 -10.15 1.26 -3.33
C ALA A 79 -11.49 1.94 -3.60
N ASN A 80 -12.41 1.80 -2.66
CA ASN A 80 -13.65 2.55 -2.57
C ASN A 80 -13.64 3.43 -1.31
N ASP A 81 -14.63 4.31 -1.16
CA ASP A 81 -14.70 5.20 0.00
C ASP A 81 -14.86 4.45 1.33
N SER A 82 -15.41 3.22 1.33
CA SER A 82 -15.53 2.40 2.56
C SER A 82 -14.20 1.90 3.12
N MET A 83 -13.14 1.93 2.30
CA MET A 83 -11.77 1.62 2.74
C MET A 83 -11.03 2.83 3.31
N ASN A 84 -11.61 4.03 3.21
CA ASN A 84 -10.99 5.23 3.75
C ASN A 84 -10.87 5.13 5.28
N LEU A 85 -9.70 5.46 5.79
CA LEU A 85 -9.32 5.39 7.21
C LEU A 85 -9.28 4.00 7.82
N ARG A 86 -9.54 2.94 7.04
CA ARG A 86 -9.31 1.56 7.47
C ARG A 86 -7.82 1.31 7.67
N ARG A 87 -7.53 0.43 8.61
CA ARG A 87 -6.19 0.20 9.15
C ARG A 87 -5.75 -1.22 8.89
N PHE A 88 -4.45 -1.38 8.72
CA PHE A 88 -3.78 -2.66 8.63
C PHE A 88 -2.54 -2.66 9.50
N ARG A 89 -2.07 -3.84 9.87
CA ARG A 89 -0.81 -4.03 10.59
C ARG A 89 -0.23 -5.39 10.27
N CYS A 90 1.04 -5.58 10.57
CA CYS A 90 1.69 -6.88 10.57
C CYS A 90 1.56 -7.52 11.93
N SER A 91 1.33 -8.83 11.94
CA SER A 91 1.52 -9.63 13.13
C SER A 91 2.42 -10.82 12.86
N ILE A 92 3.36 -11.06 13.76
CA ILE A 92 4.23 -12.24 13.75
C ILE A 92 3.67 -13.20 14.78
N ARG A 93 3.14 -14.31 14.29
CA ARG A 93 2.58 -15.37 15.12
C ARG A 93 3.65 -16.42 15.38
N PRO A 94 3.91 -16.81 16.63
CA PRO A 94 4.91 -17.83 16.95
C PRO A 94 4.53 -19.18 16.35
N ALA A 95 5.53 -20.05 16.17
CA ALA A 95 5.30 -21.43 15.74
C ALA A 95 4.38 -22.17 16.74
N LEU A 96 3.50 -23.03 16.22
CA LEU A 96 2.62 -23.86 17.04
C LEU A 96 3.45 -24.68 18.03
N GLY A 97 3.07 -24.63 19.32
CA GLY A 97 3.73 -25.40 20.39
C GLY A 97 4.65 -24.59 21.31
N LEU A 98 4.88 -23.30 21.04
CA LEU A 98 5.55 -22.42 21.99
C LEU A 98 4.56 -21.85 23.02
N ILE A 99 4.62 -22.35 24.25
CA ILE A 99 3.84 -21.82 25.38
C ILE A 99 4.46 -20.48 25.81
N GLY A 100 3.64 -19.42 25.91
CA GLY A 100 4.06 -18.11 26.41
C GLY A 100 4.73 -17.18 25.39
N SER A 101 4.64 -17.48 24.09
CA SER A 101 5.11 -16.55 23.05
C SER A 101 4.00 -15.59 22.64
N ASP A 102 4.21 -14.29 22.88
CA ASP A 102 3.27 -13.25 22.48
C ASP A 102 3.36 -12.95 20.98
N VAL A 103 2.21 -12.62 20.39
CA VAL A 103 2.14 -12.09 19.02
C VAL A 103 2.85 -10.73 18.98
N LYS A 104 3.84 -10.57 18.10
CA LYS A 104 4.49 -9.27 17.87
C LYS A 104 3.72 -8.51 16.81
N LEU A 105 3.40 -7.25 17.09
CA LEU A 105 2.63 -6.38 16.22
C LEU A 105 3.51 -5.23 15.70
N SER A 106 3.34 -4.86 14.43
CA SER A 106 3.91 -3.61 13.91
C SER A 106 3.03 -2.41 14.24
N ASP A 107 3.55 -1.22 13.95
CA ASP A 107 2.72 -0.02 13.84
C ASP A 107 1.59 -0.19 12.83
N GLU A 108 0.49 0.51 13.07
CA GLU A 108 -0.66 0.55 12.18
C GLU A 108 -0.37 1.41 10.95
N GLY A 109 -0.73 0.89 9.79
CA GLY A 109 -0.84 1.65 8.55
C GLY A 109 -2.30 2.03 8.27
N VAL A 110 -2.53 3.27 7.86
CA VAL A 110 -3.87 3.80 7.57
C VAL A 110 -4.02 4.04 6.07
N ILE A 111 -5.12 3.58 5.50
CA ILE A 111 -5.48 3.83 4.11
C ILE A 111 -6.18 5.19 4.00
N LYS A 112 -5.71 6.07 3.12
CA LYS A 112 -6.41 7.32 2.78
C LYS A 112 -6.90 7.23 1.33
N VAL A 113 -8.20 7.29 1.13
CA VAL A 113 -8.81 7.29 -0.20
C VAL A 113 -9.19 8.71 -0.57
N ILE A 114 -8.70 9.19 -1.71
CA ILE A 114 -9.00 10.52 -2.24
C ILE A 114 -9.86 10.40 -3.51
N PRO A 115 -10.97 11.14 -3.63
CA PRO A 115 -11.79 11.05 -4.84
C PRO A 115 -11.03 11.53 -6.07
N SER A 116 -11.21 10.84 -7.20
CA SER A 116 -10.52 11.15 -8.48
C SER A 116 -10.74 12.59 -8.94
N THR A 117 -11.88 13.20 -8.62
CA THR A 117 -12.22 14.60 -8.94
C THR A 117 -11.34 15.63 -8.24
N TYR A 118 -10.72 15.28 -7.10
CA TYR A 118 -9.78 16.17 -6.41
C TYR A 118 -8.35 16.09 -6.96
N VAL A 119 -8.06 15.15 -7.88
CA VAL A 119 -6.72 14.94 -8.45
C VAL A 119 -6.45 15.87 -9.65
N ILE A 120 -7.37 16.76 -10.02
CA ILE A 120 -7.30 17.54 -11.27
C ILE A 120 -6.19 18.62 -11.28
N ASN A 121 -5.50 18.89 -10.15
CA ASN A 121 -4.55 20.02 -10.08
C ASN A 121 -3.06 19.68 -9.84
N SER A 122 -2.62 18.43 -9.78
CA SER A 122 -1.22 18.13 -9.41
C SER A 122 -0.37 17.38 -10.44
N ILE A 123 -0.85 17.17 -11.67
CA ILE A 123 -0.06 16.50 -12.71
C ILE A 123 0.04 17.42 -13.95
N PHE A 124 1.18 18.12 -14.05
CA PHE A 124 1.76 18.68 -15.27
C PHE A 124 0.86 19.60 -16.14
N LEU A 125 0.90 20.90 -15.85
CA LEU A 125 1.03 21.90 -16.93
C LEU A 125 2.54 21.99 -17.25
N PRO A 126 3.04 21.51 -18.41
CA PRO A 126 4.30 22.03 -18.88
C PRO A 126 4.09 23.51 -19.18
N THR A 127 4.69 24.35 -18.35
CA THR A 127 4.91 25.77 -18.63
C THR A 127 5.80 25.87 -19.87
N ILE A 128 5.20 25.83 -21.06
CA ILE A 128 5.82 26.32 -22.29
C ILE A 128 4.81 27.21 -23.01
N LEU A 129 4.75 28.46 -22.56
CA LEU A 129 4.41 29.63 -23.37
C LEU A 129 5.41 30.75 -22.99
N LYS A 130 6.70 30.43 -23.19
CA LYS A 130 7.71 31.37 -23.70
C LYS A 130 7.88 30.94 -25.16
N ASP A 131 7.59 31.69 -26.20
CA ASP A 131 7.84 33.11 -26.39
C ASP A 131 6.71 33.79 -27.16
N ILE A 132 6.29 34.94 -26.63
CA ILE A 132 5.66 36.00 -27.41
C ILE A 132 6.79 36.60 -28.27
N GLY A 133 6.87 36.19 -29.53
CA GLY A 133 7.52 37.00 -30.55
C GLY A 133 6.49 37.97 -31.13
N PRO A 134 6.70 39.29 -31.15
CA PRO A 134 5.82 40.19 -31.85
C PRO A 134 6.16 40.12 -33.33
N VAL A 135 5.31 39.51 -34.16
CA VAL A 135 5.31 39.79 -35.60
C VAL A 135 4.04 40.55 -35.91
N MET A 136 4.15 41.87 -35.79
CA MET A 136 3.29 42.81 -36.48
C MET A 136 3.42 42.54 -37.98
N HIS A 137 2.35 42.07 -38.63
CA HIS A 137 2.14 42.32 -40.05
C HIS A 137 0.86 43.14 -40.17
N VAL A 138 1.05 44.44 -40.34
CA VAL A 138 -0.01 45.39 -40.66
C VAL A 138 -0.31 45.21 -42.15
N SER A 139 -1.53 44.78 -42.45
CA SER A 139 -2.12 44.90 -43.77
C SER A 139 -2.79 46.27 -43.87
N HIS A 140 -2.35 47.16 -44.76
CA HIS A 140 -3.22 48.10 -45.47
C HIS A 140 -2.52 48.83 -46.63
N LEU A 141 -3.12 48.66 -47.81
CA LEU A 141 -3.41 49.63 -48.89
C LEU A 141 -2.37 50.73 -49.22
N THR A 142 -1.84 50.65 -50.44
CA THR A 142 -2.06 51.64 -51.53
C THR A 142 -1.88 50.96 -52.87
#